data_AF-A0A2P6GKV3-F1
#
_entry.id   AF-A0A2P6GKV3-F1
#
_cell.length_a   1.000
_cell.length_b   1.000
_cell.length_c   1.000
_cell.angle_alpha   90.00
_cell.angle_beta   90.00
_cell.angle_gamma   90.00
#
_symmetry.space_group_name_H-M   'P 1'
#
loop_
_entity.id
_entity.type
_entity.pdbx_description
1 polymer ?
#
loop_
_entity_poly.entity_id
_entity_poly.type
_entity_poly.pdbx_seq_one_letter_code
_entity_poly.pdbx_strand_id
1 'polypeptide(L)'
;MNFYSKISINFDCEVVEGGYLLQTSLISPAKSPSYFNNNYSMIQKIKKQKPRSKPFTVEALDDFIHLSKFLRRDEFNELLISFYNKWGPFIKLGENYKTTKKLFQLLEDSEFAKQNMEYPPYDFGSDLFSKKYQEIEWHYDDTGELHPAFKPKTLFNAIYLAWGLNQKSKKIKKICKYFKFFGMRKNCIQYFEITRDNKEFCSRDCSNAFRQKPNWQEKIQQDLAIRVKQTKIKLNRLNINN
;
A
#
# COMPACT_ATOMS: atom_id res chain seq x y z
N MET A 1 -16.68 12.55 24.00
CA MET A 1 -15.28 13.00 23.79
C MET A 1 -14.73 12.32 22.56
N ASN A 2 -14.54 13.07 21.47
CA ASN A 2 -13.88 12.57 20.27
C ASN A 2 -12.37 12.73 20.43
N PHE A 3 -11.67 11.66 20.83
CA PHE A 3 -10.21 11.59 20.83
C PHE A 3 -9.71 11.42 19.39
N TYR A 4 -9.77 12.47 18.56
CA TYR A 4 -8.96 12.54 17.36
C TYR A 4 -7.71 13.31 17.70
N SER A 5 -6.69 12.62 18.22
CA SER A 5 -5.34 13.16 18.22
C SER A 5 -4.97 13.50 16.78
N LYS A 6 -4.70 14.79 16.51
CA LYS A 6 -3.98 15.22 15.31
C LYS A 6 -2.64 14.47 15.30
N ILE A 7 -2.25 13.94 14.16
CA ILE A 7 -0.96 13.28 13.95
C ILE A 7 -0.39 13.89 12.69
N SER A 8 0.86 14.31 12.70
CA SER A 8 1.55 14.88 11.55
C SER A 8 2.65 13.95 11.01
N ILE A 9 2.95 14.09 9.72
CA ILE A 9 4.07 13.44 9.05
C ILE A 9 5.00 14.55 8.58
N ASN A 10 6.13 14.69 9.25
CA ASN A 10 7.13 15.72 8.99
C ASN A 10 8.26 15.10 8.17
N PHE A 11 8.17 15.24 6.84
CA PHE A 11 9.19 14.77 5.91
C PHE A 11 9.40 15.80 4.80
N ASP A 12 10.66 16.08 4.47
CA ASP A 12 11.01 16.88 3.32
C ASP A 12 11.52 15.99 2.19
N CYS A 13 10.83 16.05 1.06
CA CYS A 13 11.24 15.47 -0.20
C CYS A 13 12.49 16.17 -0.75
N GLU A 14 13.51 15.39 -1.12
CA GLU A 14 14.72 15.88 -1.77
C GLU A 14 14.57 15.77 -3.29
N VAL A 15 14.36 16.90 -3.97
CA VAL A 15 14.11 16.95 -5.42
C VAL A 15 15.22 17.72 -6.12
N VAL A 16 15.76 17.21 -7.23
CA VAL A 16 16.71 17.98 -8.05
C VAL A 16 15.99 18.68 -9.21
N GLU A 17 16.32 19.95 -9.47
CA GLU A 17 15.67 20.75 -10.52
C GLU A 17 15.99 20.26 -11.93
N GLY A 18 17.20 19.75 -12.14
CA GLY A 18 17.61 19.15 -13.42
C GLY A 18 16.87 17.84 -13.72
N GLY A 19 16.16 17.29 -12.73
CA GLY A 19 15.42 16.04 -12.82
C GLY A 19 16.28 14.77 -12.75
N TYR A 20 15.60 13.64 -12.85
CA TYR A 20 16.16 12.30 -12.79
C TYR A 20 16.02 11.57 -14.11
N LEU A 21 16.81 10.53 -14.30
CA LEU A 21 16.69 9.59 -15.41
C LEU A 21 16.94 8.16 -14.92
N LEU A 22 16.40 7.19 -15.65
CA LEU A 22 16.64 5.78 -15.41
C LEU A 22 17.78 5.32 -16.31
N GLN A 23 18.95 5.07 -15.74
CA GLN A 23 20.09 4.56 -16.48
C GLN A 23 19.99 3.04 -16.55
N THR A 24 19.76 2.50 -17.74
CA THR A 24 19.82 1.05 -17.96
C THR A 24 21.26 0.58 -18.09
N SER A 25 21.64 -0.50 -17.40
CA SER A 25 22.91 -1.18 -17.68
C SER A 25 22.83 -1.76 -19.09
N LEU A 26 23.66 -1.26 -20.02
CA LEU A 26 23.76 -1.76 -21.39
C LEU A 26 24.20 -3.23 -21.37
N ILE A 27 23.25 -4.16 -21.43
CA ILE A 27 23.50 -5.55 -21.80
C ILE A 27 22.62 -5.85 -23.01
N SER A 28 23.26 -5.68 -24.19
CA SER A 28 22.89 -6.22 -25.51
C SER A 28 21.67 -5.64 -26.25
N PRO A 29 21.80 -5.36 -27.56
CA PRO A 29 20.69 -4.91 -28.40
C PRO A 29 19.81 -6.13 -28.77
N ALA A 30 18.81 -6.43 -27.95
CA ALA A 30 17.75 -7.33 -28.38
C ALA A 30 16.88 -6.63 -29.44
N LYS A 31 16.66 -7.30 -30.57
CA LYS A 31 15.93 -6.84 -31.77
C LYS A 31 14.41 -6.67 -31.59
N SER A 32 13.96 -6.12 -30.46
CA SER A 32 12.58 -5.71 -30.26
C SER A 32 12.52 -4.63 -29.17
N PRO A 33 11.82 -3.51 -29.38
CA PRO A 33 11.63 -2.47 -28.37
C PRO A 33 10.64 -2.96 -27.31
N SER A 34 11.08 -3.89 -26.47
CA SER A 34 10.44 -4.18 -25.19
C SER A 34 10.98 -3.16 -24.19
N TYR A 35 10.25 -2.06 -23.97
CA TYR A 35 10.58 -1.00 -23.01
C TYR A 35 10.62 -1.49 -21.54
N PHE A 36 10.30 -2.76 -21.29
CA PHE A 36 10.54 -3.49 -20.05
C PHE A 36 12.03 -3.87 -19.85
N ASN A 37 12.94 -2.89 -19.91
CA ASN A 37 14.32 -3.14 -19.48
C ASN A 37 14.38 -3.02 -17.95
N ASN A 38 14.13 -4.14 -17.27
CA ASN A 38 14.01 -4.27 -15.80
C ASN A 38 15.31 -4.03 -15.00
N ASN A 39 16.34 -3.44 -15.61
CA ASN A 39 17.65 -3.21 -15.02
C ASN A 39 18.05 -1.74 -15.14
N TYR A 40 17.29 -0.87 -14.46
CA TYR A 40 17.68 0.53 -14.29
C TYR A 40 18.36 0.78 -12.94
N SER A 41 19.16 1.83 -12.90
CA SER A 41 19.48 2.59 -11.68
C SER A 41 19.03 4.04 -11.88
N MET A 42 18.36 4.59 -10.87
CA MET A 42 17.93 5.98 -10.89
C MET A 42 19.11 6.90 -10.59
N ILE A 43 19.36 7.86 -11.48
CA ILE A 43 20.43 8.86 -11.34
C ILE A 43 19.89 10.28 -11.59
N GLN A 44 20.65 11.28 -11.13
CA GLN A 44 20.38 12.68 -11.47
C GLN A 44 20.76 12.94 -12.94
N LYS A 45 19.95 13.71 -13.67
CA LYS A 45 20.28 14.19 -15.01
C LYS A 45 21.53 15.09 -14.98
N ILE A 46 21.59 16.00 -14.00
CA ILE A 46 22.75 16.84 -13.74
C ILE A 46 23.55 16.22 -12.61
N LYS A 47 24.80 15.83 -12.87
CA LYS A 47 25.65 15.16 -11.89
C LYS A 47 25.90 16.05 -10.67
N LYS A 48 25.72 15.48 -9.48
CA LYS A 48 26.01 16.13 -8.17
C LYS A 48 25.21 17.41 -7.94
N GLN A 49 24.03 17.53 -8.55
CA GLN A 49 23.14 18.65 -8.24
C GLN A 49 22.64 18.51 -6.80
N LYS A 50 22.70 19.63 -6.07
CA LYS A 50 22.16 19.68 -4.70
C LYS A 50 20.62 19.67 -4.77
N PRO A 51 19.95 18.75 -4.08
CA PRO A 51 18.49 18.74 -4.04
C PRO A 51 17.93 19.97 -3.31
N ARG A 52 16.75 20.42 -3.73
CA ARG A 52 15.91 21.34 -2.95
C ARG A 52 14.99 20.52 -2.05
N SER A 53 14.76 21.04 -0.84
CA SER A 53 13.76 20.48 0.08
C SER A 53 12.37 20.96 -0.33
N LYS A 54 11.41 20.03 -0.33
CA LYS A 54 10.00 20.27 -0.57
C LYS A 54 9.19 19.48 0.46
N PRO A 55 8.24 20.08 1.18
CA PRO A 55 7.43 19.34 2.14
C PRO A 55 6.67 18.17 1.50
N PHE A 56 6.63 17.04 2.22
CA PHE A 56 5.77 15.91 1.91
C PHE A 56 4.29 16.31 2.02
N THR A 57 3.46 15.79 1.11
CA THR A 57 2.01 15.96 1.15
C THR A 57 1.33 14.64 0.78
N VAL A 58 0.03 14.52 1.07
CA VAL A 58 -0.77 13.34 0.71
C VAL A 58 -0.80 13.09 -0.81
N GLU A 59 -0.56 14.09 -1.65
CA GLU A 59 -0.44 13.90 -3.09
C GLU A 59 0.66 12.91 -3.47
N ALA A 60 1.75 12.81 -2.69
CA ALA A 60 2.81 11.84 -2.93
C ALA A 60 2.30 10.39 -2.77
N LEU A 61 1.36 10.16 -1.85
CA LEU A 61 0.69 8.87 -1.69
C LEU A 61 -0.24 8.60 -2.89
N ASP A 62 -1.03 9.58 -3.32
CA ASP A 62 -1.94 9.43 -4.45
C ASP A 62 -1.17 9.14 -5.75
N ASP A 63 -0.09 9.86 -6.00
CA ASP A 63 0.81 9.64 -7.14
C ASP A 63 1.46 8.24 -7.08
N PHE A 64 1.84 7.77 -5.88
CA PHE A 64 2.38 6.42 -5.69
C PHE A 64 1.35 5.32 -5.98
N ILE A 65 0.12 5.49 -5.49
CA ILE A 65 -1.00 4.58 -5.76
C ILE A 65 -1.38 4.61 -7.24
N HIS A 66 -1.28 5.76 -7.89
CA HIS A 66 -1.47 5.85 -9.33
C HIS A 66 -0.39 5.05 -10.05
N LEU A 67 0.88 5.29 -9.74
CA LEU A 67 2.04 4.63 -10.33
C LEU A 67 2.00 3.09 -10.20
N SER A 68 1.52 2.57 -9.06
CA SER A 68 1.41 1.11 -8.85
C SER A 68 0.50 0.41 -9.86
N LYS A 69 -0.53 1.09 -10.38
CA LYS A 69 -1.45 0.56 -11.40
C LYS A 69 -0.77 0.30 -12.75
N PHE A 70 0.39 0.94 -12.97
CA PHE A 70 1.16 0.85 -14.20
C PHE A 70 2.39 -0.02 -14.05
N LEU A 71 2.66 -0.64 -12.89
CA LEU A 71 3.89 -1.41 -12.61
C LEU A 71 4.23 -2.48 -13.65
N ARG A 72 3.23 -2.96 -14.41
CA ARG A 72 3.35 -4.00 -15.46
C ARG A 72 3.04 -3.47 -16.87
N ARG A 73 3.11 -2.15 -17.07
CA ARG A 73 2.83 -1.45 -18.33
C ARG A 73 4.07 -0.71 -18.82
N ASP A 74 4.17 -0.51 -20.14
CA ASP A 74 5.33 0.14 -20.77
C ASP A 74 5.53 1.59 -20.29
N GLU A 75 4.44 2.27 -19.94
CA GLU A 75 4.40 3.63 -19.42
C GLU A 75 5.01 3.78 -18.01
N PHE A 76 5.26 2.67 -17.29
CA PHE A 76 5.72 2.70 -15.91
C PHE A 76 6.97 3.56 -15.70
N ASN A 77 7.96 3.39 -16.58
CA ASN A 77 9.24 4.07 -16.43
C ASN A 77 9.11 5.59 -16.61
N GLU A 78 8.24 6.04 -17.53
CA GLU A 78 7.96 7.46 -17.75
C GLU A 78 7.22 8.08 -16.56
N LEU A 79 6.22 7.36 -16.04
CA LEU A 79 5.48 7.76 -14.84
C LEU A 79 6.38 7.76 -13.60
N LEU A 80 7.30 6.80 -13.50
CA LEU A 80 8.27 6.71 -12.41
C LEU A 80 9.25 7.89 -12.44
N ILE A 81 9.74 8.28 -13.62
CA ILE A 81 10.58 9.47 -13.76
C ILE A 81 9.80 10.72 -13.37
N SER A 82 8.53 10.83 -13.80
CA SER A 82 7.65 11.94 -13.43
C SER A 82 7.44 12.01 -11.92
N PHE A 83 7.25 10.87 -11.27
CA PHE A 83 7.18 10.75 -9.81
C PHE A 83 8.47 11.25 -9.15
N TYR A 84 9.63 10.76 -9.58
CA TYR A 84 10.92 11.18 -9.02
C TYR A 84 11.18 12.67 -9.23
N ASN A 85 10.81 13.24 -10.37
CA ASN A 85 10.95 14.68 -10.61
C ASN A 85 10.04 15.52 -9.69
N LYS A 86 8.92 14.96 -9.20
CA LYS A 86 7.98 15.66 -8.32
C LYS A 86 8.30 15.49 -6.83
N TRP A 87 8.82 14.33 -6.42
CA TRP A 87 8.96 13.93 -5.01
C TRP A 87 10.35 13.43 -4.61
N GLY A 88 11.22 13.13 -5.56
CA GLY A 88 12.55 12.56 -5.29
C GLY A 88 12.54 11.03 -5.14
N PRO A 89 13.69 10.42 -4.82
CA PRO A 89 13.83 8.98 -4.61
C PRO A 89 12.92 8.44 -3.52
N PHE A 90 12.52 7.17 -3.64
CA PHE A 90 11.80 6.47 -2.57
C PHE A 90 12.66 6.27 -1.33
N ILE A 91 13.89 5.81 -1.50
CA ILE A 91 14.83 5.57 -0.41
C ILE A 91 16.05 6.47 -0.55
N LYS A 92 16.72 6.40 -1.71
CA LYS A 92 17.96 7.14 -1.98
C LYS A 92 18.29 7.15 -3.46
N LEU A 93 19.22 8.02 -3.84
CA LEU A 93 19.84 8.02 -5.17
C LEU A 93 20.49 6.65 -5.48
N GLY A 94 20.37 6.21 -6.73
CA GLY A 94 20.92 4.92 -7.18
C GLY A 94 19.98 3.73 -6.97
N GLU A 95 18.76 3.93 -6.45
CA GLU A 95 17.79 2.85 -6.34
C GLU A 95 17.46 2.23 -7.70
N ASN A 96 17.27 0.91 -7.71
CA ASN A 96 17.10 0.11 -8.90
C ASN A 96 15.72 -0.54 -8.96
N TYR A 97 15.40 -1.13 -10.11
CA TYR A 97 14.12 -1.82 -10.33
C TYR A 97 13.80 -2.85 -9.24
N LYS A 98 14.78 -3.64 -8.79
CA LYS A 98 14.56 -4.67 -7.75
C LYS A 98 14.11 -4.04 -6.44
N THR A 99 14.71 -2.92 -6.04
CA THR A 99 14.29 -2.15 -4.87
C THR A 99 12.91 -1.58 -5.07
N THR A 100 12.67 -0.85 -6.17
CA THR A 100 11.37 -0.23 -6.46
C THR A 100 10.24 -1.27 -6.48
N LYS A 101 10.43 -2.41 -7.16
CA LYS A 101 9.44 -3.50 -7.20
C LYS A 101 9.12 -4.04 -5.79
N LYS A 102 10.12 -4.20 -4.93
CA LYS A 102 9.90 -4.63 -3.54
C LYS A 102 9.02 -3.65 -2.76
N LEU A 103 9.21 -2.34 -2.98
CA LEU A 103 8.41 -1.30 -2.32
C LEU A 103 6.94 -1.36 -2.75
N PHE A 104 6.68 -1.54 -4.05
CA PHE A 104 5.32 -1.74 -4.54
C PHE A 104 4.70 -3.03 -4.01
N GLN A 105 5.44 -4.14 -4.04
CA GLN A 105 4.97 -5.43 -3.52
C GLN A 105 4.58 -5.33 -2.04
N LEU A 106 5.34 -4.58 -1.23
CA LEU A 106 5.02 -4.40 0.18
C LEU A 106 3.66 -3.73 0.38
N LEU A 107 3.35 -2.69 -0.40
CA LEU A 107 2.05 -2.02 -0.33
C LEU A 107 0.93 -2.95 -0.82
N GLU A 108 1.15 -3.69 -1.91
CA GLU A 108 0.19 -4.68 -2.41
C GLU A 108 -0.11 -5.79 -1.38
N ASP A 109 0.93 -6.33 -0.74
CA ASP A 109 0.80 -7.36 0.28
C ASP A 109 0.06 -6.83 1.51
N SER A 110 0.30 -5.57 1.87
CA SER A 110 -0.38 -4.89 2.97
C SER A 110 -1.85 -4.62 2.67
N GLU A 111 -2.17 -4.20 1.44
CA GLU A 111 -3.54 -4.08 0.94
C GLU A 111 -4.26 -5.44 0.91
N PHE A 112 -3.58 -6.49 0.46
CA PHE A 112 -4.13 -7.85 0.44
C PHE A 112 -4.39 -8.36 1.87
N ALA A 113 -3.44 -8.21 2.79
CA ALA A 113 -3.63 -8.59 4.19
C ALA A 113 -4.84 -7.86 4.79
N LYS A 114 -4.95 -6.55 4.55
CA LYS A 114 -6.10 -5.74 4.97
C LYS A 114 -7.42 -6.27 4.42
N GLN A 115 -7.50 -6.59 3.12
CA GLN A 115 -8.72 -7.14 2.51
C GLN A 115 -9.14 -8.48 3.14
N ASN A 116 -8.17 -9.22 3.68
CA ASN A 116 -8.40 -10.51 4.35
C ASN A 116 -8.55 -10.37 5.88
N MET A 117 -8.56 -9.16 6.43
CA MET A 117 -8.56 -8.89 7.88
C MET A 117 -7.37 -9.52 8.61
N GLU A 118 -6.23 -9.60 7.92
CA GLU A 118 -4.95 -10.05 8.47
C GLU A 118 -4.08 -8.83 8.82
N TYR A 119 -3.12 -9.04 9.72
CA TYR A 119 -2.08 -8.05 9.96
C TYR A 119 -1.23 -7.88 8.70
N PRO A 120 -0.99 -6.64 8.23
CA PRO A 120 -0.02 -6.38 7.18
C PRO A 120 1.33 -6.99 7.54
N PRO A 121 2.07 -7.56 6.57
CA PRO A 121 3.43 -8.00 6.81
C PRO A 121 4.32 -6.77 7.04
N TYR A 122 4.51 -6.40 8.31
CA TYR A 122 5.44 -5.33 8.72
C TYR A 122 6.92 -5.76 8.64
N ASP A 123 7.21 -6.87 7.96
CA ASP A 123 8.54 -7.50 7.88
C ASP A 123 9.45 -6.88 6.80
N PHE A 124 9.29 -5.59 6.54
CA PHE A 124 10.23 -4.86 5.70
C PHE A 124 10.83 -3.68 6.44
N GLY A 125 11.18 -3.86 7.71
CA GLY A 125 11.68 -2.71 8.45
C GLY A 125 10.70 -1.53 8.37
N SER A 126 9.42 -1.85 8.35
CA SER A 126 8.33 -0.89 8.19
C SER A 126 7.53 -0.80 9.48
N ASP A 127 8.11 -1.29 10.58
CA ASP A 127 7.63 -1.02 11.92
C ASP A 127 7.54 0.50 12.10
N LEU A 128 6.30 0.96 12.17
CA LEU A 128 5.92 2.37 12.32
C LEU A 128 6.48 3.00 13.61
N PHE A 129 7.02 2.18 14.52
CA PHE A 129 7.61 2.61 15.78
C PHE A 129 9.10 2.31 15.88
N SER A 130 9.70 1.70 14.86
CA SER A 130 11.13 1.44 14.85
C SER A 130 11.93 2.72 14.57
N LYS A 131 12.80 3.07 15.51
CA LYS A 131 13.77 4.19 15.41
C LYS A 131 14.70 4.08 14.19
N LYS A 132 14.80 2.89 13.59
CA LYS A 132 15.59 2.68 12.36
C LYS A 132 14.96 3.40 11.16
N TYR A 133 13.65 3.61 11.16
CA TYR A 133 12.89 4.03 9.97
C TYR A 133 12.15 5.35 10.14
N GLN A 134 11.84 5.72 11.38
CA GLN A 134 11.34 7.05 11.73
C GLN A 134 11.68 7.41 13.17
N GLU A 135 11.54 8.70 13.47
CA GLU A 135 11.51 9.22 14.82
C GLU A 135 10.10 9.69 15.16
N ILE A 136 9.76 9.70 16.44
CA ILE A 136 8.49 10.23 16.94
C ILE A 136 8.83 11.34 17.92
N GLU A 137 8.30 12.52 17.67
CA GLU A 137 8.51 13.71 18.48
C GLU A 137 7.19 14.46 18.71
N TRP A 138 7.24 15.49 19.55
CA TRP A 138 6.13 16.41 19.75
C TRP A 138 6.32 17.65 18.88
N HIS A 139 5.27 18.06 18.18
CA HIS A 139 5.26 19.20 17.26
C HIS A 139 4.08 20.12 17.55
N TYR A 140 4.30 21.43 17.46
CA TYR A 140 3.24 22.43 17.55
C TYR A 140 2.71 22.72 16.15
N ASP A 141 1.39 22.67 15.93
CA ASP A 141 0.82 23.12 14.65
C ASP A 141 0.75 24.65 14.58
N ASP A 142 0.32 25.16 13.43
CA ASP A 142 0.12 26.60 13.19
C ASP A 142 -0.93 27.23 14.14
N THR A 143 -1.72 26.41 14.84
CA THR A 143 -2.70 26.84 15.85
C THR A 143 -2.12 26.83 17.27
N GLY A 144 -0.87 26.39 17.44
CA GLY A 144 -0.20 26.24 18.73
C GLY A 144 -0.57 24.97 19.49
N GLU A 145 -1.25 24.00 18.86
CA GLU A 145 -1.61 22.72 19.49
C GLU A 145 -0.47 21.70 19.37
N LEU A 146 -0.09 21.12 20.52
CA LEU A 146 0.92 20.08 20.59
C LEU A 146 0.35 18.72 20.17
N HIS A 147 1.00 18.08 19.21
CA HIS A 147 0.59 16.79 18.70
C HIS A 147 1.81 15.92 18.36
N PRO A 148 1.68 14.58 18.37
CA PRO A 148 2.75 13.70 17.95
C PRO A 148 3.01 13.84 16.44
N ALA A 149 4.28 13.96 16.09
CA ALA A 149 4.77 14.00 14.72
C ALA A 149 5.67 12.81 14.45
N PHE A 150 5.43 12.14 13.33
CA PHE A 150 6.36 11.17 12.78
C PHE A 150 7.36 11.89 11.89
N LYS A 151 8.65 11.54 12.03
CA LYS A 151 9.74 11.97 11.15
C LYS A 151 10.30 10.76 10.38
N PRO A 152 9.70 10.39 9.24
CA PRO A 152 10.21 9.32 8.39
C PRO A 152 11.63 9.62 7.90
N LYS A 153 12.47 8.59 7.74
CA LYS A 153 13.82 8.75 7.18
C LYS A 153 13.89 8.68 5.66
N THR A 154 12.81 8.25 5.01
CA THR A 154 12.73 8.09 3.55
C THR A 154 11.35 8.49 3.06
N LEU A 155 11.27 8.86 1.78
CA LEU A 155 9.99 9.17 1.13
C LEU A 155 9.05 7.97 1.18
N PHE A 156 9.55 6.77 0.95
CA PHE A 156 8.74 5.56 1.04
C PHE A 156 8.16 5.35 2.44
N ASN A 157 8.93 5.61 3.50
CA ASN A 157 8.41 5.50 4.87
C ASN A 157 7.31 6.54 5.12
N ALA A 158 7.45 7.76 4.60
CA ALA A 158 6.40 8.78 4.66
C ALA A 158 5.14 8.34 3.90
N ILE A 159 5.27 7.78 2.69
CA ILE A 159 4.17 7.24 1.90
C ILE A 159 3.48 6.08 2.62
N TYR A 160 4.24 5.14 3.16
CA TYR A 160 3.71 3.96 3.84
C TYR A 160 2.99 4.33 5.14
N LEU A 161 3.55 5.27 5.92
CA LEU A 161 2.89 5.83 7.09
C LEU A 161 1.61 6.58 6.72
N ALA A 162 1.67 7.44 5.69
CA ALA A 162 0.49 8.16 5.20
C ALA A 162 -0.60 7.17 4.75
N TRP A 163 -0.24 6.10 4.04
CA TRP A 163 -1.14 5.04 3.65
C TRP A 163 -1.79 4.36 4.87
N GLY A 164 -1.01 4.08 5.92
CA GLY A 164 -1.50 3.47 7.16
C GLY A 164 -2.39 4.39 8.00
N LEU A 165 -2.07 5.68 8.07
CA LEU A 165 -2.85 6.69 8.81
C LEU A 165 -4.11 7.13 8.06
N ASN A 166 -4.05 7.23 6.73
CA ASN A 166 -5.19 7.55 5.86
C ASN A 166 -6.22 6.40 5.77
N GLN A 167 -6.04 5.33 6.57
CA GLN A 167 -7.04 4.26 6.73
C GLN A 167 -8.31 4.73 7.49
N LYS A 168 -8.31 5.91 8.13
CA LYS A 168 -9.54 6.51 8.66
C LYS A 168 -10.37 7.13 7.51
N SER A 169 -11.24 6.31 6.89
CA SER A 169 -12.66 6.66 6.56
C SER A 169 -13.27 5.90 5.36
N LYS A 170 -12.56 4.99 4.67
CA LYS A 170 -13.29 3.98 3.88
C LYS A 170 -13.85 2.96 4.86
N LYS A 171 -15.00 3.28 5.47
CA LYS A 171 -15.80 2.39 6.32
C LYS A 171 -15.58 0.95 5.86
N ILE A 172 -14.88 0.14 6.67
CA ILE A 172 -14.47 -1.20 6.25
C ILE A 172 -15.73 -1.91 5.75
N LYS A 173 -15.78 -2.19 4.44
CA LYS A 173 -16.95 -2.81 3.83
C LYS A 173 -16.75 -4.31 3.85
N LYS A 174 -17.60 -5.04 4.56
CA LYS A 174 -17.68 -6.50 4.42
C LYS A 174 -18.55 -6.86 3.23
N ILE A 175 -18.16 -7.91 2.52
CA ILE A 175 -19.02 -8.54 1.52
C ILE A 175 -20.12 -9.30 2.28
N CYS A 176 -21.38 -9.07 1.92
CA CYS A 176 -22.49 -9.83 2.45
C CYS A 176 -22.31 -11.31 2.12
N LYS A 177 -22.33 -12.15 3.15
CA LYS A 177 -22.13 -13.60 3.03
C LYS A 177 -23.13 -14.26 2.07
N TYR A 178 -24.37 -13.77 2.00
CA TYR A 178 -25.32 -14.21 0.97
C TYR A 178 -24.80 -13.94 -0.44
N PHE A 179 -24.40 -12.70 -0.72
CA PHE A 179 -23.88 -12.31 -2.02
C PHE A 179 -22.65 -13.12 -2.42
N LYS A 180 -21.73 -13.32 -1.48
CA LYS A 180 -20.51 -14.13 -1.68
C LYS A 180 -20.82 -15.55 -2.19
N PHE A 181 -21.85 -16.21 -1.66
CA PHE A 181 -22.12 -17.62 -1.93
C PHE A 181 -23.23 -17.87 -2.96
N PHE A 182 -24.17 -16.94 -3.10
CA PHE A 182 -25.41 -17.12 -3.87
C PHE A 182 -25.73 -15.97 -4.82
N GLY A 183 -24.88 -14.94 -4.90
CA GLY A 183 -25.05 -13.81 -5.82
C GLY A 183 -26.10 -12.79 -5.37
N MET A 184 -26.52 -11.95 -6.33
CA MET A 184 -27.39 -10.80 -6.07
C MET A 184 -28.81 -11.21 -5.64
N ARG A 185 -29.34 -10.54 -4.62
CA ARG A 185 -30.74 -10.64 -4.15
C ARG A 185 -31.35 -9.25 -4.05
N LYS A 186 -32.68 -9.16 -4.19
CA LYS A 186 -33.46 -7.94 -3.91
C LYS A 186 -33.05 -7.36 -2.54
N ASN A 187 -32.70 -6.07 -2.53
CA ASN A 187 -32.27 -5.29 -1.35
C ASN A 187 -30.95 -5.75 -0.68
N CYS A 188 -30.11 -6.52 -1.36
CA CYS A 188 -28.75 -6.82 -0.87
C CYS A 188 -27.81 -5.66 -1.21
N ILE A 189 -27.13 -5.11 -0.20
CA ILE A 189 -26.20 -3.98 -0.37
C ILE A 189 -24.82 -4.44 -0.89
N GLN A 190 -24.60 -5.76 -1.04
CA GLN A 190 -23.35 -6.44 -1.46
C GLN A 190 -22.14 -6.14 -0.57
N TYR A 191 -21.74 -4.89 -0.44
CA TYR A 191 -20.65 -4.35 0.35
C TYR A 191 -21.22 -3.40 1.40
N PHE A 192 -21.24 -3.82 2.66
CA PHE A 192 -21.84 -3.05 3.74
C PHE A 192 -20.81 -2.68 4.80
N GLU A 193 -21.01 -1.53 5.42
CA GLU A 193 -20.13 -1.01 6.46
C GLU A 193 -20.24 -1.84 7.73
N ILE A 194 -19.09 -2.19 8.31
CA ILE A 194 -19.03 -2.88 9.59
C ILE A 194 -19.46 -1.92 10.70
N THR A 195 -20.67 -2.12 11.21
CA THR A 195 -21.13 -1.48 12.45
C THR A 195 -20.84 -2.34 13.69
N ARG A 196 -20.53 -3.63 13.50
CA ARG A 196 -20.17 -4.63 14.53
C ARG A 196 -19.30 -5.72 13.91
N ASP A 197 -18.24 -6.16 14.60
CA ASP A 197 -17.24 -7.08 14.04
C ASP A 197 -17.80 -8.43 13.60
N ASN A 198 -18.81 -8.95 14.30
CA ASN A 198 -19.46 -10.22 13.98
C ASN A 198 -20.54 -10.13 12.89
N LYS A 199 -20.77 -8.95 12.31
CA LYS A 199 -21.79 -8.78 11.26
C LYS A 199 -21.29 -9.37 9.95
N GLU A 200 -21.91 -10.46 9.52
CA GLU A 200 -21.59 -11.17 8.27
C GLU A 200 -22.55 -10.85 7.10
N PHE A 201 -23.68 -10.20 7.39
CA PHE A 201 -24.74 -9.91 6.42
C PHE A 201 -25.08 -8.42 6.40
N CYS A 202 -25.43 -7.89 5.21
CA CYS A 202 -25.84 -6.49 5.11
C CYS A 202 -27.17 -6.21 5.81
N SER A 203 -28.05 -7.20 5.90
CA SER A 203 -29.37 -7.12 6.54
C SER A 203 -29.79 -8.45 7.19
N ARG A 204 -30.78 -8.41 8.08
CA ARG A 204 -31.41 -9.62 8.66
C ARG A 204 -32.03 -10.49 7.58
N ASP A 205 -32.62 -9.90 6.56
CA ASP A 205 -33.23 -10.64 5.45
C ASP A 205 -32.20 -11.47 4.68
N CYS A 206 -31.00 -10.94 4.46
CA CYS A 206 -29.91 -11.71 3.85
C CYS A 206 -29.45 -12.86 4.75
N SER A 207 -29.42 -12.68 6.07
CA SER A 207 -29.11 -13.74 7.03
C SER A 207 -30.17 -14.86 7.00
N ASN A 208 -31.45 -14.51 7.04
CA ASN A 208 -32.55 -15.49 7.04
C ASN A 208 -32.60 -16.25 5.71
N ALA A 209 -32.51 -15.54 4.58
CA ALA A 209 -32.51 -16.15 3.26
C ALA A 209 -31.29 -17.06 3.03
N PHE A 210 -30.15 -16.75 3.65
CA PHE A 210 -28.96 -17.60 3.60
C PHE A 210 -29.21 -18.95 4.30
N ARG A 211 -29.79 -18.93 5.50
CA ARG A 211 -30.09 -20.13 6.29
C ARG A 211 -31.18 -21.02 5.68
N GLN A 212 -32.00 -20.48 4.78
CA GLN A 212 -33.02 -21.22 4.05
C GLN A 212 -32.45 -21.97 2.81
N LYS A 213 -31.19 -21.75 2.42
CA LYS A 213 -30.60 -22.44 1.26
C LYS A 213 -30.11 -23.85 1.64
N PRO A 214 -30.57 -24.92 1.00
CA PRO A 214 -30.29 -26.29 1.45
C PRO A 214 -28.79 -26.64 1.56
N ASN A 215 -27.93 -26.00 0.76
CA ASN A 215 -26.48 -26.23 0.73
C ASN A 215 -25.64 -25.16 1.45
N TRP A 216 -26.24 -24.32 2.30
CA TRP A 216 -25.51 -23.22 2.95
C TRP A 216 -24.38 -23.73 3.85
N GLN A 217 -24.58 -24.88 4.52
CA GLN A 217 -23.58 -25.49 5.41
C GLN A 217 -22.38 -26.02 4.62
N GLU A 218 -22.63 -26.73 3.51
CA GLU A 218 -21.58 -27.26 2.64
C GLU A 218 -20.71 -26.16 2.06
N LYS A 219 -21.31 -25.05 1.59
CA LYS A 219 -20.57 -23.91 1.05
C LYS A 219 -19.68 -23.23 2.10
N ILE A 220 -20.13 -23.16 3.36
CA ILE A 220 -19.30 -22.66 4.46
C ILE A 220 -18.13 -23.59 4.72
N GLN A 221 -18.36 -24.89 4.78
CA GLN A 221 -17.30 -25.88 5.00
C GLN A 221 -16.25 -25.85 3.89
N GLN A 222 -16.67 -25.72 2.63
CA GLN A 222 -15.77 -25.56 1.49
C GLN A 222 -14.94 -24.27 1.59
N ASP A 223 -15.56 -23.13 1.93
CA ASP A 223 -14.84 -21.86 2.12
C ASP A 223 -13.82 -21.93 3.27
N LEU A 224 -14.18 -22.58 4.38
CA LEU A 224 -13.27 -22.82 5.51
C LEU A 224 -12.10 -23.71 5.09
N ALA A 225 -12.35 -24.81 4.37
CA ALA A 225 -11.32 -25.70 3.87
C ALA A 225 -10.35 -24.99 2.91
N ILE A 226 -10.87 -24.13 2.02
CA ILE A 226 -10.05 -23.32 1.11
C ILE A 226 -9.17 -22.35 1.91
N ARG A 227 -9.72 -21.63 2.90
CA ARG A 227 -8.96 -20.70 3.73
C ARG A 227 -7.86 -21.43 4.50
N VAL A 228 -8.17 -22.54 5.17
CA VAL A 228 -7.18 -23.35 5.90
C VAL A 228 -6.08 -23.85 4.96
N LYS A 229 -6.42 -24.28 3.75
CA LYS A 229 -5.43 -24.70 2.74
C LYS A 229 -4.53 -23.55 2.32
N GLN A 230 -5.09 -22.36 2.07
CA GLN A 230 -4.33 -21.15 1.73
C GLN A 230 -3.41 -20.72 2.89
N THR A 231 -3.89 -20.75 4.13
CA THR A 231 -3.08 -20.45 5.33
C THR A 231 -1.92 -21.44 5.48
N LYS A 232 -2.15 -22.74 5.27
CA LYS A 232 -1.08 -23.76 5.29
C LYS A 232 -0.03 -23.52 4.21
N ILE A 233 -0.44 -23.18 2.98
CA ILE A 233 0.49 -22.84 1.90
C ILE A 233 1.34 -21.61 2.26
N LYS A 234 0.74 -20.60 2.89
CA LYS A 234 1.42 -19.38 3.34
C LYS A 234 2.46 -19.70 4.43
N LEU A 235 2.10 -20.50 5.44
CA LEU A 235 3.02 -20.96 6.48
C LEU A 235 4.18 -21.79 5.91
N ASN A 236 3.91 -22.69 4.96
CA ASN A 236 4.96 -23.49 4.32
C ASN A 236 5.93 -22.63 3.49
N ARG A 237 5.45 -21.57 2.83
CA ARG A 237 6.31 -20.61 2.12
C ARG A 237 7.20 -19.79 3.04
N LEU A 238 6.75 -19.52 4.26
CA LEU A 238 7.56 -18.84 5.29
C LEU A 238 8.64 -19.78 5.83
N ASN A 239 8.35 -21.08 5.98
CA ASN A 239 9.31 -22.07 6.49
C ASN A 239 10.37 -22.52 5.47
N ILE A 240 10.16 -22.33 4.16
CA ILE A 240 11.15 -22.68 3.12
C ILE A 240 12.19 -21.56 2.90
N ASN A 241 11.95 -20.36 3.44
CA ASN A 241 12.85 -19.21 3.31
C ASN A 241 13.66 -18.92 4.59
N ASN A 242 13.61 -19.81 5.58
CA ASN A 242 14.53 -19.88 6.73
C ASN A 242 15.48 -21.07 6.54
#